data_AF-A0A2G9RIQ7-F1
#
_entry.id   AF-A0A2G9RIQ7-F1
#
_cell.length_a   1.000
_cell.length_b   1.000
_cell.length_c   1.000
_cell.angle_alpha   90.00
_cell.angle_beta   90.00
_cell.angle_gamma   90.00
#
_symmetry.space_group_name_H-M   'P 1'
#
loop_
_entity.id
_entity.type
_entity.pdbx_description
1 polymer ?
#
loop_
_entity_poly.entity_id
_entity_poly.type
_entity_poly.pdbx_seq_one_letter_code
_entity_poly.pdbx_strand_id
1 'polypeptide(L)'
;MQIMKNTFDSMTKEESSYQEKVNEMLPSITQLNKETDDQKIKLERVMKQCSKLVKEIRLAKKSKGETDHEKDIAVRDLREFNRSVNKMLAQAMEQNPELAVPLQMYFQQFGLEIPSSSTPGSSRSGSSRSSIASVRSSSSRTSTSSGPSSRVKVVELGIPMASPPSSASSARSYKSSSRGSTHRSQK
;
A
#
# COMPACT_ATOMS: atom_id res chain seq x y z
N MET A 1 -12.95 62.56 23.07
CA MET A 1 -13.92 61.47 22.81
C MET A 1 -13.61 60.65 21.56
N GLN A 2 -12.98 61.21 20.51
CA GLN A 2 -12.70 60.49 19.26
C GLN A 2 -11.75 59.28 19.40
N ILE A 3 -10.74 59.37 20.25
CA ILE A 3 -9.72 58.31 20.42
C ILE A 3 -10.33 57.03 21.02
N MET A 4 -11.18 57.18 22.05
CA MET A 4 -11.89 56.04 22.64
C MET A 4 -12.82 55.35 21.63
N LYS A 5 -13.51 56.15 20.79
CA LYS A 5 -14.34 55.63 19.71
C LYS A 5 -13.52 54.81 18.69
N ASN A 6 -12.42 55.37 18.21
CA ASN A 6 -11.55 54.67 17.26
C ASN A 6 -10.96 53.37 17.85
N THR A 7 -10.60 53.38 19.14
CA THR A 7 -10.10 52.18 19.82
C THR A 7 -11.18 51.10 19.93
N PHE A 8 -12.40 51.49 20.30
CA PHE A 8 -13.55 50.60 20.37
C PHE A 8 -13.92 50.00 19.01
N ASP A 9 -13.96 50.82 17.96
CA ASP A 9 -14.23 50.39 16.59
C ASP A 9 -13.14 49.40 16.10
N SER A 10 -11.87 49.63 16.44
CA SER A 10 -10.77 48.71 16.14
C SER A 10 -10.91 47.37 16.84
N MET A 11 -11.23 47.38 18.15
CA MET A 11 -11.45 46.14 18.92
C MET A 11 -12.63 45.35 18.37
N THR A 12 -13.74 46.02 18.03
CA THR A 12 -14.93 45.37 17.48
C THR A 12 -14.64 44.70 16.13
N LYS A 13 -13.84 45.37 15.29
CA LYS A 13 -13.39 44.82 14.01
C LYS A 13 -12.48 43.61 14.19
N GLU A 14 -11.55 43.68 15.14
CA GLU A 14 -10.65 42.59 15.47
C GLU A 14 -11.42 41.37 16.00
N GLU A 15 -12.37 41.58 16.92
CA GLU A 15 -13.27 40.54 17.43
C GLU A 15 -14.06 39.86 16.30
N SER A 16 -14.64 40.66 15.39
CA SER A 16 -15.35 40.14 14.22
C SER A 16 -14.44 39.30 13.33
N SER A 17 -13.20 39.74 13.10
CA SER A 17 -12.21 38.99 12.30
C SER A 17 -11.82 37.66 12.95
N TYR A 18 -11.65 37.62 14.28
CA TYR A 18 -11.39 36.36 14.98
C TYR A 18 -12.60 35.43 14.90
N GLN A 19 -13.81 35.96 15.02
CA GLN A 19 -15.02 35.16 14.94
C GLN A 19 -15.23 34.56 13.54
N GLU A 20 -14.92 35.30 12.47
CA GLU A 20 -14.88 34.77 11.11
C GLU A 20 -13.88 33.62 10.97
N LYS A 21 -12.64 33.79 11.47
CA LYS A 21 -11.62 32.71 11.44
C LYS A 21 -12.08 31.47 12.20
N VAL A 22 -12.73 31.64 13.34
CA VAL A 22 -13.30 30.53 14.11
C VAL A 22 -14.40 29.82 13.30
N ASN A 23 -15.30 30.59 12.69
CA ASN A 23 -16.38 30.04 11.87
C ASN A 23 -15.86 29.33 10.62
N GLU A 24 -14.72 29.74 10.07
CA GLU A 24 -14.05 29.05 8.96
C GLU A 24 -13.33 27.78 9.40
N MET A 25 -12.66 27.80 10.57
CA MET A 25 -11.87 26.67 11.05
C MET A 25 -12.72 25.53 11.65
N LEU A 26 -13.82 25.85 12.34
CA LEU A 26 -14.65 24.86 13.04
C LEU A 26 -15.23 23.77 12.10
N PRO A 27 -15.75 24.08 10.90
CA PRO A 27 -16.16 23.07 9.94
C PRO A 27 -15.01 22.17 9.49
N SER A 28 -13.83 22.74 9.27
CA SER A 28 -12.63 21.97 8.88
C SER A 28 -12.22 21.00 9.97
N ILE A 29 -12.21 21.42 11.24
CA ILE A 29 -11.91 20.55 12.39
C ILE A 29 -12.94 19.41 12.47
N THR A 30 -14.22 19.74 12.35
CA THR A 30 -15.31 18.76 12.40
C THR A 30 -15.18 17.72 11.28
N GLN A 31 -14.86 18.19 10.07
CA GLN A 31 -14.65 17.33 8.90
C GLN A 31 -13.44 16.41 9.08
N LEU A 32 -12.30 16.94 9.54
CA LEU A 32 -11.08 16.15 9.78
C LEU A 32 -11.28 15.11 10.88
N ASN A 33 -12.03 15.43 11.93
CA ASN A 33 -12.38 14.47 12.98
C ASN A 33 -13.22 13.31 12.41
N LYS A 34 -14.24 13.63 11.62
CA LYS A 34 -15.06 12.61 10.97
C LYS A 34 -14.24 11.72 10.04
N GLU A 35 -13.39 12.31 9.20
CA GLU A 35 -12.51 11.55 8.31
C GLU A 35 -11.55 10.66 9.12
N THR A 36 -10.99 11.17 10.21
CA THR A 36 -10.11 10.40 11.10
C THR A 36 -10.83 9.16 11.64
N ASP A 37 -12.08 9.30 12.07
CA ASP A 37 -12.86 8.17 12.59
C ASP A 37 -13.23 7.17 11.48
N ASP A 38 -13.59 7.66 10.29
CA ASP A 38 -13.81 6.80 9.12
C ASP A 38 -12.55 5.99 8.75
N GLN A 39 -11.36 6.62 8.83
CA GLN A 39 -10.09 5.94 8.57
C GLN A 39 -9.75 4.90 9.65
N LYS A 40 -10.03 5.18 10.93
CA LYS A 40 -9.85 4.18 12.02
C LYS A 40 -10.68 2.92 11.75
N ILE A 41 -11.94 3.07 11.33
CA ILE A 41 -12.82 1.93 11.01
C ILE A 41 -12.28 1.14 9.82
N LYS A 42 -11.82 1.82 8.76
CA LYS A 42 -11.21 1.15 7.60
C LYS A 42 -9.95 0.38 7.99
N LEU A 43 -9.09 1.00 8.81
CA LEU A 43 -7.86 0.37 9.31
C LEU A 43 -8.17 -0.89 10.12
N GLU A 44 -9.14 -0.84 11.04
CA GLU A 44 -9.55 -1.99 11.84
C GLU A 44 -10.02 -3.16 10.95
N ARG A 45 -10.82 -2.87 9.91
CA ARG A 45 -11.28 -3.88 8.95
C ARG A 45 -10.12 -4.53 8.21
N VAL A 46 -9.17 -3.72 7.72
CA VAL A 46 -7.99 -4.23 7.02
C VAL A 46 -7.12 -5.06 7.96
N MET A 47 -6.89 -4.61 9.21
CA MET A 47 -6.14 -5.38 10.21
C MET A 47 -6.75 -6.75 10.49
N LYS A 48 -8.08 -6.84 10.57
CA LYS A 48 -8.80 -8.12 10.71
C LYS A 48 -8.58 -9.03 9.50
N GLN A 49 -8.65 -8.48 8.28
CA GLN A 49 -8.38 -9.23 7.05
C GLN A 49 -6.93 -9.72 6.96
N CYS A 50 -5.95 -8.86 7.25
CA CYS A 50 -4.54 -9.23 7.30
C CYS A 50 -4.29 -10.35 8.32
N SER A 51 -4.87 -10.23 9.52
CA SER A 51 -4.75 -11.27 10.56
C SER A 51 -5.33 -12.61 10.11
N LYS A 52 -6.44 -12.59 9.36
CA LYS A 52 -7.03 -13.81 8.80
C LYS A 52 -6.13 -14.43 7.74
N LEU A 53 -5.62 -13.63 6.80
CA LEU A 53 -4.72 -14.09 5.75
C LEU A 53 -3.42 -14.68 6.30
N VAL A 54 -2.83 -14.06 7.33
CA VAL A 54 -1.65 -14.61 8.02
C VAL A 54 -1.93 -16.01 8.57
N LYS A 55 -3.07 -16.23 9.22
CA LYS A 55 -3.48 -17.56 9.70
C LYS A 55 -3.66 -18.55 8.56
N GLU A 56 -4.33 -18.15 7.48
CA GLU A 56 -4.53 -19.00 6.29
C GLU A 56 -3.20 -19.41 5.64
N ILE A 57 -2.25 -18.48 5.51
CA ILE A 57 -0.90 -18.76 4.99
C ILE A 57 -0.17 -19.77 5.88
N ARG A 58 -0.20 -19.59 7.21
CA ARG A 58 0.43 -20.52 8.15
C ARG A 58 -0.19 -21.92 8.07
N LEU A 59 -1.53 -22.00 7.98
CA LEU A 59 -2.26 -23.26 7.82
C LEU A 59 -1.89 -23.95 6.50
N ALA A 60 -1.87 -23.21 5.38
CA ALA A 60 -1.50 -23.74 4.06
C ALA A 60 -0.05 -24.24 4.04
N LYS A 61 0.86 -23.54 4.73
CA LYS A 61 2.27 -23.94 4.89
C LYS A 61 2.49 -25.01 5.98
N LYS A 62 1.43 -25.43 6.69
CA LYS A 62 1.52 -26.35 7.85
C LYS A 62 2.54 -25.89 8.89
N SER A 63 2.70 -24.58 9.05
CA SER A 63 3.60 -23.99 10.04
C SER A 63 2.96 -24.03 11.43
N LYS A 64 3.74 -24.45 12.44
CA LYS A 64 3.30 -24.44 13.85
C LYS A 64 3.30 -23.03 14.46
N GLY A 65 3.94 -22.06 13.81
CA GLY A 65 4.11 -20.69 14.32
C GLY A 65 4.45 -19.69 13.22
N GLU A 66 5.18 -18.64 13.59
CA GLU A 66 5.62 -17.63 12.62
C GLU A 66 6.51 -18.24 11.54
N THR A 67 6.25 -17.85 10.30
CA THR A 67 7.08 -18.30 9.17
C THR A 67 8.36 -17.47 9.08
N ASP A 68 9.42 -18.00 8.48
CA ASP A 68 10.68 -17.25 8.35
C ASP A 68 10.51 -15.95 7.56
N HIS A 69 9.59 -15.92 6.58
CA HIS A 69 9.22 -14.68 5.89
C HIS A 69 8.58 -13.64 6.81
N GLU A 70 7.77 -14.06 7.79
CA GLU A 70 7.17 -13.15 8.77
C GLU A 70 8.25 -12.56 9.70
N LYS A 71 9.23 -13.38 10.12
CA LYS A 71 10.39 -12.91 10.88
C LYS A 71 11.24 -11.93 10.07
N ASP A 72 11.48 -12.22 8.79
CA ASP A 72 12.22 -11.33 7.88
C ASP A 72 11.49 -10.00 7.66
N ILE A 73 10.15 -10.01 7.61
CA ILE A 73 9.35 -8.78 7.59
C ILE A 73 9.54 -8.02 8.91
N ALA A 74 9.38 -8.68 10.05
CA ALA A 74 9.52 -8.04 11.36
C ALA A 74 10.91 -7.40 11.57
N VAL A 75 11.98 -8.06 11.14
CA VAL A 75 13.34 -7.50 11.22
C VAL A 75 13.49 -6.28 10.31
N ARG A 76 12.90 -6.30 9.10
CA ARG A 76 12.91 -5.13 8.20
C ARG A 76 12.14 -3.96 8.79
N ASP A 77 10.96 -4.23 9.35
CA ASP A 77 10.11 -3.21 9.97
C ASP A 77 10.80 -2.58 11.18
N LEU A 78 11.46 -3.38 12.03
CA LEU A 78 12.24 -2.88 13.17
C LEU A 78 13.42 -1.99 12.72
N ARG A 79 14.11 -2.37 11.65
CA ARG A 79 15.20 -1.56 11.09
C ARG A 79 14.70 -0.23 10.53
N GLU A 80 13.56 -0.24 9.84
CA GLU A 80 12.95 0.98 9.32
C GLU A 80 12.44 1.89 10.44
N PHE A 81 11.81 1.31 11.45
CA PHE A 81 11.36 2.05 12.64
C PHE A 81 12.54 2.71 13.36
N ASN A 82 13.62 1.96 13.60
CA ASN A 82 14.83 2.51 14.22
C ASN A 82 15.43 3.64 13.36
N ARG A 83 15.47 3.48 12.03
CA ARG A 83 15.92 4.54 11.12
C ARG A 83 15.04 5.79 11.21
N SER A 84 13.72 5.62 11.27
CA SER A 84 12.77 6.74 11.41
C SER A 84 12.98 7.51 12.72
N VAL A 85 13.13 6.80 13.84
CA VAL A 85 13.43 7.39 15.15
C VAL A 85 14.76 8.15 15.12
N ASN A 86 15.81 7.53 14.57
CA ASN A 86 17.12 8.17 14.44
C ASN A 86 17.06 9.44 13.59
N LYS A 87 16.28 9.42 12.50
CA LYS A 87 16.06 10.61 11.66
C LYS A 87 15.31 11.71 12.42
N MET A 88 14.24 11.37 13.13
CA MET A 88 13.51 12.33 13.96
C MET A 88 14.40 12.95 15.04
N LEU A 89 15.23 12.13 15.69
CA LEU A 89 16.14 12.59 16.74
C LEU A 89 17.21 13.54 16.18
N ALA A 90 17.81 13.19 15.05
CA ALA A 90 18.77 14.06 14.36
C ALA A 90 18.11 15.40 13.96
N GLN A 91 16.90 15.37 13.40
CA GLN A 91 16.15 16.58 13.05
C GLN A 91 15.82 17.44 14.27
N ALA A 92 15.44 16.83 15.40
CA ALA A 92 15.16 17.54 16.63
C ALA A 92 16.41 18.24 17.19
N MET A 93 17.58 17.60 17.10
CA MET A 93 18.87 18.18 17.50
C MET A 93 19.33 19.31 16.56
N GLU A 94 19.07 19.19 15.26
CA GLU A 94 19.36 20.26 14.29
C GLU A 94 18.49 21.50 14.54
N GLN A 95 17.22 21.31 14.91
CA GLN A 95 16.29 22.40 15.22
C GLN A 95 16.53 23.02 16.60
N ASN A 96 17.07 22.23 17.54
CA ASN A 96 17.25 22.61 18.95
C ASN A 96 18.65 22.20 19.42
N PRO A 97 19.68 23.02 19.14
CA PRO A 97 21.08 22.69 19.43
C PRO A 97 21.37 22.39 20.91
N GLU A 98 20.58 22.94 21.83
CA GLU A 98 20.67 22.71 23.27
C GLU A 98 20.38 21.25 23.66
N LEU A 99 19.65 20.50 22.82
CA LEU A 99 19.37 19.08 23.05
C LEU A 99 20.55 18.17 22.70
N ALA A 100 21.50 18.65 21.88
CA ALA A 100 22.55 17.81 21.33
C ALA A 100 23.49 17.26 22.43
N VAL A 101 23.94 18.12 23.35
CA VAL A 101 24.87 17.73 24.42
C VAL A 101 24.22 16.77 25.43
N PRO A 102 23.02 17.04 25.98
CA PRO A 102 22.34 16.08 26.86
C PRO A 102 22.09 14.72 26.19
N LEU A 103 21.62 14.71 24.93
CA LEU A 103 21.38 13.46 24.21
C LEU A 103 22.67 12.69 23.97
N GLN A 104 23.76 13.36 23.62
CA GLN A 104 25.07 12.73 23.46
C GLN A 104 25.54 12.05 24.75
N MET A 105 25.40 12.72 25.89
CA MET A 105 25.75 12.15 27.19
C MET A 105 24.92 10.89 27.50
N TYR A 106 23.61 10.94 27.29
CA TYR A 106 22.74 9.79 27.54
C TYR A 106 23.10 8.61 26.62
N PHE A 107 23.31 8.84 25.32
CA PHE A 107 23.69 7.78 24.40
C PHE A 107 25.04 7.15 24.80
N GLN A 108 26.03 7.96 25.16
CA GLN A 108 27.33 7.48 25.64
C GLN A 108 27.23 6.66 26.92
N GLN A 109 26.36 7.05 27.87
CA GLN A 109 26.14 6.29 29.11
C GLN A 109 25.68 4.85 28.85
N PHE A 110 24.91 4.64 27.77
CA PHE A 110 24.44 3.32 27.36
C PHE A 110 25.32 2.66 26.28
N GLY A 111 26.47 3.27 25.94
CA GLY A 111 27.37 2.76 24.90
C GLY A 111 26.76 2.80 23.49
N LEU A 112 25.83 3.72 23.25
CA LEU A 112 25.16 3.93 21.98
C LEU A 112 25.80 5.07 21.20
N GLU A 113 25.78 4.96 19.88
CA GLU A 113 26.20 6.04 18.99
C GLU A 113 25.08 7.04 18.79
N ILE A 114 25.41 8.33 18.78
CA ILE A 114 24.41 9.37 18.52
C ILE A 114 23.96 9.31 17.05
N PRO A 115 22.65 9.41 16.76
CA PRO A 115 22.19 9.44 15.39
C PRO A 115 22.75 10.64 14.63
N SER A 116 23.54 10.38 13.59
CA SER A 116 23.96 11.42 12.65
C SER A 116 22.98 11.49 11.48
N SER A 117 22.68 12.70 11.00
CA SER A 117 21.87 12.91 9.79
C SER A 117 22.56 12.41 8.51
N SER A 118 23.85 12.05 8.58
CA SER A 118 24.55 11.36 7.51
C SER A 118 24.11 9.89 7.45
N THR A 119 23.22 9.56 6.52
CA THR A 119 22.75 8.19 6.22
C THR A 119 23.88 7.15 6.23
N PRO A 120 23.99 6.26 7.24
CA PRO A 120 24.82 5.07 7.16
C PRO A 120 23.97 3.97 6.52
N GLY A 121 23.80 4.08 5.19
CA GLY A 121 23.04 3.14 4.37
C GLY A 121 23.84 2.53 3.21
N SER A 122 25.10 2.94 3.03
CA SER A 122 26.01 2.37 2.01
C SER A 122 26.99 1.34 2.60
N SER A 123 26.70 0.76 3.76
CA SER A 123 27.38 -0.47 4.20
C SER A 123 26.72 -1.66 3.49
N ARG A 124 27.34 -2.04 2.37
CA ARG A 124 27.08 -3.23 1.57
C ARG A 124 26.90 -4.49 2.45
N SER A 125 25.66 -4.86 2.73
CA SER A 125 25.34 -6.21 3.22
C SER A 125 25.00 -7.10 2.01
N GLY A 126 25.99 -7.87 1.56
CA GLY A 126 25.85 -9.13 0.81
C GLY A 126 24.85 -9.17 -0.37
N SER A 127 25.28 -8.71 -1.54
CA SER A 127 24.59 -9.00 -2.81
C SER A 127 24.84 -10.45 -3.25
N SER A 128 23.98 -11.39 -2.89
CA SER A 128 23.85 -12.67 -3.62
C SER A 128 22.96 -12.47 -4.85
N ARG A 129 23.47 -11.74 -5.84
CA ARG A 129 22.88 -11.67 -7.18
C ARG A 129 23.44 -12.80 -8.01
N SER A 130 22.70 -13.90 -8.10
CA SER A 130 22.93 -14.94 -9.09
C SER A 130 22.64 -14.37 -10.49
N SER A 131 23.70 -14.16 -11.25
CA SER A 131 23.68 -13.76 -12.65
C SER A 131 23.08 -14.86 -13.51
N ILE A 132 21.94 -14.62 -14.16
CA ILE A 132 21.52 -15.41 -15.31
C ILE A 132 21.51 -14.45 -16.51
N ALA A 133 22.62 -14.45 -17.23
CA ALA A 133 22.76 -13.76 -18.50
C ALA A 133 22.12 -14.64 -19.58
N SER A 134 20.98 -14.23 -20.14
CA SER A 134 20.39 -14.89 -21.30
C SER A 134 20.57 -14.01 -22.53
N VAL A 135 21.55 -14.45 -23.31
CA VAL A 135 21.88 -14.21 -24.72
C VAL A 135 20.81 -13.47 -25.55
N ARG A 136 21.23 -12.29 -26.05
CA ARG A 136 20.63 -11.62 -27.20
C ARG A 136 21.17 -12.30 -28.47
N SER A 137 20.29 -12.94 -29.23
CA SER A 137 20.62 -13.42 -30.58
C SER A 137 19.93 -12.53 -31.61
N SER A 138 20.73 -11.67 -32.22
CA SER A 138 20.46 -11.02 -33.49
C SER A 138 20.40 -12.05 -34.61
N SER A 139 19.37 -12.00 -35.46
CA SER A 139 19.52 -12.43 -36.86
C SER A 139 18.60 -11.64 -37.76
N SER A 140 19.13 -11.43 -38.96
CA SER A 140 18.85 -10.37 -39.90
C SER A 140 18.06 -10.85 -41.11
N ARG A 141 17.26 -9.93 -41.67
CA ARG A 141 16.95 -9.74 -43.11
C ARG A 141 16.22 -10.87 -43.85
N THR A 142 15.03 -10.56 -44.37
CA THR A 142 14.75 -10.53 -45.82
C THR A 142 13.50 -9.68 -46.12
N SER A 143 13.62 -8.89 -47.17
CA SER A 143 12.66 -7.94 -47.75
C SER A 143 11.62 -8.62 -48.66
N THR A 144 10.36 -8.17 -48.63
CA THR A 144 9.49 -8.06 -49.82
C THR A 144 8.34 -7.08 -49.56
N SER A 145 8.09 -6.24 -50.56
CA SER A 145 7.14 -5.13 -50.68
C SER A 145 5.66 -5.48 -50.64
N SER A 146 4.82 -4.54 -50.17
CA SER A 146 3.62 -3.95 -50.86
C SER A 146 2.38 -3.75 -49.97
N GLY A 147 1.95 -2.48 -49.81
CA GLY A 147 0.53 -2.07 -49.67
C GLY A 147 -0.10 -2.02 -48.27
N PRO A 148 -0.79 -0.93 -47.87
CA PRO A 148 -1.43 -0.82 -46.56
C PRO A 148 -2.90 -1.28 -46.61
N SER A 149 -3.25 -2.28 -45.80
CA SER A 149 -4.65 -2.57 -45.46
C SER A 149 -4.73 -2.86 -43.97
N SER A 150 -5.40 -1.97 -43.24
CA SER A 150 -5.71 -2.13 -41.83
C SER A 150 -6.73 -3.27 -41.66
N ARG A 151 -6.34 -4.35 -41.00
CA ARG A 151 -7.28 -5.36 -40.51
C ARG A 151 -6.76 -6.02 -39.24
N VAL A 152 -7.67 -6.06 -38.27
CA VAL A 152 -7.56 -6.52 -36.88
C VAL A 152 -6.73 -7.81 -36.74
N LYS A 153 -5.75 -7.82 -35.82
CA LYS A 153 -5.02 -9.04 -35.43
C LYS A 153 -5.60 -9.58 -34.13
N VAL A 154 -6.36 -10.67 -34.25
CA VAL A 154 -6.73 -11.54 -33.13
C VAL A 154 -5.47 -12.28 -32.69
N VAL A 155 -5.13 -12.20 -31.40
CA VAL A 155 -4.03 -12.97 -30.81
C VAL A 155 -4.58 -14.32 -30.39
N GLU A 156 -4.17 -15.37 -31.10
CA GLU A 156 -4.45 -16.76 -30.75
C GLU A 156 -3.43 -17.21 -29.70
N LEU A 157 -3.88 -17.39 -28.45
CA LEU A 157 -3.06 -18.00 -27.41
C LEU A 157 -3.12 -19.53 -27.55
N GLY A 158 -2.18 -20.08 -28.33
CA GLY A 158 -1.96 -21.52 -28.39
C GLY A 158 -1.39 -22.05 -27.08
N ILE A 159 -2.25 -22.60 -26.22
CA ILE A 159 -1.84 -23.41 -25.07
C ILE A 159 -1.69 -24.86 -25.59
N PRO A 160 -0.52 -25.51 -25.50
CA PRO A 160 -0.39 -26.90 -25.91
C PRO A 160 -1.14 -27.79 -24.91
N MET A 161 -2.38 -28.16 -25.23
CA MET A 161 -3.15 -29.16 -24.53
C MET A 161 -2.92 -30.51 -25.23
N ALA A 162 -2.30 -31.46 -24.53
CA ALA A 162 -2.14 -32.81 -25.02
C ALA A 162 -3.51 -33.51 -25.10
N SER A 163 -3.94 -33.85 -26.32
CA SER A 163 -5.19 -34.58 -26.59
C SER A 163 -4.97 -36.09 -26.51
N PRO A 164 -5.84 -36.87 -25.84
CA PRO A 164 -5.90 -38.31 -26.01
C PRO A 164 -6.72 -38.70 -27.26
N PRO A 165 -6.52 -39.92 -27.82
CA PRO A 165 -7.06 -40.30 -29.12
C PRO A 165 -8.57 -40.57 -29.12
N SER A 166 -9.19 -40.20 -30.24
CA SER A 166 -10.60 -40.33 -30.56
C SER A 166 -10.97 -41.76 -31.02
N SER A 167 -12.06 -42.28 -30.46
CA SER A 167 -12.81 -43.43 -30.99
C SER A 167 -14.21 -42.98 -31.40
N ALA A 168 -14.67 -43.51 -32.54
CA ALA A 168 -15.76 -43.01 -33.35
C ALA A 168 -17.18 -43.41 -32.89
N SER A 169 -18.14 -42.62 -33.39
CA SER A 169 -19.53 -42.95 -33.78
C SER A 169 -20.61 -43.17 -32.70
N SER A 170 -21.59 -42.26 -32.64
CA SER A 170 -22.91 -42.48 -33.29
C SER A 170 -23.89 -41.35 -32.98
N ALA A 171 -24.53 -40.87 -34.04
CA ALA A 171 -25.66 -39.96 -34.00
C ALA A 171 -26.89 -40.61 -33.36
N ARG A 172 -27.71 -39.83 -32.64
CA ARG A 172 -29.18 -39.95 -32.65
C ARG A 172 -29.83 -38.69 -32.05
N SER A 173 -30.49 -37.96 -32.93
CA SER A 173 -31.49 -36.95 -32.67
C SER A 173 -32.74 -37.55 -32.01
N TYR A 174 -33.34 -36.84 -31.07
CA TYR A 174 -34.81 -36.79 -30.93
C TYR A 174 -35.26 -35.46 -30.30
N LYS A 175 -36.40 -35.01 -30.81
CA LYS A 175 -37.10 -33.74 -30.58
C LYS A 175 -37.96 -33.80 -29.31
N SER A 176 -38.29 -32.61 -28.78
CA SER A 176 -39.58 -32.17 -28.15
C SER A 176 -40.18 -33.03 -27.01
N SER A 177 -40.75 -32.55 -25.91
CA SER A 177 -41.75 -31.49 -25.75
C SER A 177 -42.15 -31.33 -24.26
N SER A 178 -42.84 -30.22 -23.94
CA SER A 178 -43.95 -30.04 -22.96
C SER A 178 -43.67 -30.22 -21.45
N ARG A 179 -43.82 -29.17 -20.62
CA ARG A 179 -45.05 -28.57 -20.03
C ARG A 179 -45.73 -29.41 -18.91
N GLY A 180 -45.94 -28.75 -17.75
CA GLY A 180 -46.79 -29.12 -16.61
C GLY A 180 -46.05 -28.77 -15.30
N SER A 181 -46.35 -27.75 -14.48
CA SER A 181 -47.58 -27.14 -13.93
C SER A 181 -48.46 -28.08 -13.12
N THR A 182 -48.35 -28.02 -11.79
CA THR A 182 -49.41 -27.71 -10.78
C THR A 182 -48.84 -27.88 -9.35
N HIS A 183 -48.98 -26.88 -8.44
CA HIS A 183 -50.01 -26.74 -7.37
C HIS A 183 -49.88 -27.81 -6.25
N ARG A 184 -50.10 -27.60 -4.93
CA ARG A 184 -50.85 -26.62 -4.13
C ARG A 184 -50.65 -26.89 -2.62
N SER A 185 -50.74 -25.80 -1.84
CA SER A 185 -51.12 -25.57 -0.42
C SER A 185 -50.99 -26.60 0.73
N GLN A 186 -50.45 -26.03 1.83
CA GLN A 186 -50.94 -25.99 3.22
C GLN A 186 -51.62 -27.20 3.88
N LYS A 187 -51.11 -27.52 5.07
CA LYS A 187 -51.88 -27.77 6.28
C LYS A 187 -51.38 -26.86 7.39
#